data_AF-A0A2T2T3I6-F1
#
_entry.id   AF-A0A2T2T3I6-F1
#
_cell.length_a   1.000
_cell.length_b   1.000
_cell.length_c   1.000
_cell.angle_alpha   90.00
_cell.angle_beta   90.00
_cell.angle_gamma   90.00
#
_symmetry.space_group_name_H-M   'P 1'
#
loop_
_entity.id
_entity.type
_entity.pdbx_description
1 polymer ?
#
loop_
_entity_poly.entity_id
_entity_poly.type
_entity_poly.pdbx_seq_one_letter_code
_entity_poly.pdbx_strand_id
1 'polypeptide(L)'
;MKAAQLQRARTAALQGQLDDGDELPNLEEATGGPSFGDTLEREIDRVDKSQEVANEKVSAFVAGEEQNLHEVMISMNQAKLKFELMSEVRNRGLEAYQKLMQTQV
;
A
#
# COMPACT_ATOMS: atom_id res chain seq x y z
N MET A 1 -5.75 28.42 54.62
CA MET A 1 -4.51 27.92 53.99
C MET A 1 -4.74 27.22 52.64
N LYS A 2 -5.71 26.30 52.47
CA LYS A 2 -5.96 25.62 51.18
C LYS A 2 -6.75 26.41 50.12
N ALA A 3 -7.53 27.43 50.51
CA ALA A 3 -8.29 28.27 49.57
C ALA A 3 -7.42 29.24 48.75
N ALA A 4 -6.27 29.67 49.27
CA ALA A 4 -5.35 30.59 48.58
C ALA A 4 -4.49 29.88 47.50
N GLN A 5 -4.28 28.57 47.62
CA GLN A 5 -3.57 27.77 46.61
C GLN A 5 -4.43 27.52 45.36
N LEU A 6 -5.76 27.44 45.51
CA LEU A 6 -6.68 27.28 44.38
C LEU A 6 -6.86 28.55 43.55
N GLN A 7 -6.60 29.74 44.10
CA GLN A 7 -6.60 30.99 43.33
C GLN A 7 -5.30 31.19 42.52
N ARG A 8 -4.17 30.63 42.97
CA ARG A 8 -2.90 30.65 42.21
C ARG A 8 -2.90 29.70 41.02
N ALA A 9 -3.53 28.54 41.14
CA ALA A 9 -3.69 27.61 40.02
C ALA A 9 -4.59 28.19 38.91
N ARG A 10 -5.60 28.98 39.28
CA ARG A 10 -6.51 29.61 38.31
C ARG A 10 -5.90 30.82 37.58
N THR A 11 -4.93 31.50 38.21
CA THR A 11 -4.19 32.61 37.59
C THR A 11 -3.02 32.13 36.72
N ALA A 12 -2.42 30.97 37.00
CA ALA A 12 -1.43 30.34 36.11
C ALA A 12 -2.05 29.81 34.79
N ALA A 13 -3.31 29.36 34.82
CA ALA A 13 -4.01 28.89 33.61
C ALA A 13 -4.45 30.03 32.67
N LEU A 14 -4.50 31.27 33.16
CA LEU A 14 -4.91 32.45 32.36
C LEU A 14 -3.72 33.22 31.77
N GLN A 15 -2.48 32.86 32.13
CA GLN A 15 -1.30 33.57 31.66
C GLN A 15 -0.19 32.58 31.28
N GLY A 16 -0.27 32.11 30.03
CA GLY A 16 0.88 31.56 29.32
C GLY A 16 1.07 30.06 29.43
N GLN A 17 0.32 29.31 28.62
CA GLN A 17 0.90 28.20 27.86
C GLN A 17 -0.01 27.87 26.67
N LEU A 18 -0.04 28.78 25.70
CA LEU A 18 -0.34 28.41 24.31
C LEU A 18 1.02 28.19 23.64
N ASP A 19 1.75 27.20 24.15
CA ASP A 19 2.97 26.65 23.57
C ASP A 19 2.74 25.16 23.35
N ASP A 20 1.63 24.88 22.67
CA ASP A 20 1.50 23.66 21.89
C ASP A 20 1.30 24.18 20.46
N GLY A 21 2.39 24.72 19.92
CA GLY A 21 2.64 24.64 18.49
C GLY A 21 2.77 23.17 18.16
N ASP A 22 1.63 22.48 18.11
CA ASP A 22 1.49 21.16 17.55
C ASP A 22 1.82 21.35 16.06
N GLU A 23 3.13 21.34 15.76
CA GLU A 23 3.65 21.30 14.42
C GLU A 23 2.91 20.17 13.74
N LEU A 24 2.05 20.54 12.80
CA LEU A 24 1.35 19.60 11.95
C LEU A 24 2.40 18.56 11.50
N PRO A 25 2.13 17.26 11.69
CA PRO A 25 3.12 16.22 11.48
C PRO A 25 3.81 16.44 10.13
N ASN A 26 5.14 16.53 10.16
CA ASN A 26 5.94 16.78 8.98
C ASN A 26 5.64 15.68 7.95
N LEU A 27 4.89 16.03 6.90
CA LEU A 27 4.51 15.10 5.85
C LEU A 27 5.72 14.55 5.09
N GLU A 28 6.90 15.16 5.22
CA GLU A 28 8.15 14.65 4.64
C GLU A 28 8.69 13.40 5.35
N GLU A 29 8.42 13.19 6.64
CA GLU A 29 8.79 11.92 7.31
C GLU A 29 7.85 10.76 6.93
N ALA A 30 6.64 11.06 6.45
CA ALA A 30 5.66 10.06 6.00
C ALA A 30 5.96 9.48 4.60
N THR A 31 6.91 10.05 3.85
CA THR A 31 7.25 9.64 2.47
C THR A 31 8.49 8.75 2.38
N GLY A 32 9.08 8.33 3.50
CA GLY A 32 10.29 7.48 3.51
C GLY A 32 10.10 6.04 2.98
N GLY A 33 8.88 5.67 2.57
CA GLY A 33 8.56 4.39 1.96
C GLY A 33 8.68 4.41 0.42
N PRO A 34 8.78 3.23 -0.23
CA PRO A 34 8.75 3.14 -1.68
C PRO A 34 7.48 3.80 -2.23
N SER A 35 7.62 4.52 -3.34
CA SER A 35 6.49 5.18 -3.96
C SER A 35 5.46 4.15 -4.41
N PHE A 36 4.22 4.62 -4.65
CA PHE A 36 3.21 3.77 -5.27
C PHE A 36 3.70 3.20 -6.62
N GLY A 37 4.43 4.00 -7.40
CA GLY A 37 5.03 3.56 -8.66
C GLY A 37 6.02 2.41 -8.47
N ASP A 38 6.96 2.56 -7.52
CA ASP A 38 7.94 1.52 -7.20
C ASP A 38 7.28 0.23 -6.69
N THR A 39 6.15 0.37 -6.00
CA THR A 39 5.37 -0.78 -5.53
C THR A 39 4.63 -1.44 -6.68
N LEU A 40 4.02 -0.67 -7.58
CA LEU A 40 3.34 -1.19 -8.75
C LEU A 40 4.29 -1.91 -9.70
N GLU A 41 5.47 -1.34 -9.97
CA GLU A 41 6.52 -1.96 -10.78
C GLU A 41 6.96 -3.32 -10.19
N ARG A 42 7.24 -3.36 -8.89
CA ARG A 42 7.60 -4.61 -8.20
C ARG A 42 6.49 -5.66 -8.25
N GLU A 43 5.22 -5.25 -8.17
CA GLU A 43 4.11 -6.19 -8.27
C GLU A 43 3.91 -6.69 -9.70
N ILE A 44 4.15 -5.88 -10.74
CA ILE A 44 4.16 -6.33 -12.14
C ILE A 44 5.21 -7.42 -12.34
N ASP A 45 6.43 -7.22 -11.86
CA ASP A 45 7.50 -8.23 -11.91
C ASP A 45 7.12 -9.53 -11.19
N ARG A 46 6.36 -9.43 -10.09
CA ARG A 46 5.87 -10.61 -9.36
C ARG A 46 4.80 -11.37 -10.13
N VAL A 47 3.93 -10.67 -10.87
CA VAL A 47 2.94 -11.33 -11.74
C VAL A 47 3.64 -12.07 -12.87
N ASP A 48 4.65 -11.46 -13.49
CA ASP A 48 5.46 -12.08 -14.54
C ASP A 48 6.15 -13.37 -14.06
N LYS A 49 6.86 -13.30 -12.93
CA LYS A 49 7.45 -14.48 -12.30
C LYS A 49 6.42 -15.56 -11.96
N SER A 50 5.22 -15.16 -11.52
CA SER A 50 4.15 -16.10 -11.22
C SER A 50 3.65 -16.83 -12.47
N GLN A 51 3.68 -16.18 -13.63
CA GLN A 51 3.36 -16.80 -14.92
C GLN A 51 4.46 -17.76 -15.36
N GLU A 52 5.73 -17.38 -15.24
CA GLU A 52 6.86 -18.27 -15.56
C GLU A 52 6.82 -19.56 -14.72
N VAL A 53 6.66 -19.43 -13.40
CA VAL A 53 6.56 -20.60 -12.49
C VAL A 53 5.39 -21.50 -12.87
N ALA A 54 4.24 -20.92 -13.24
CA ALA A 54 3.09 -21.71 -13.67
C ALA A 54 3.39 -22.46 -14.97
N ASN A 55 4.03 -21.81 -15.95
CA ASN A 55 4.43 -22.43 -17.21
C ASN A 55 5.47 -23.54 -17.02
N GLU A 56 6.42 -23.35 -16.11
CA GLU A 56 7.43 -24.34 -15.76
C GLU A 56 6.78 -25.57 -15.13
N LYS A 57 5.85 -25.38 -14.17
CA LYS A 57 5.10 -26.49 -13.56
C LYS A 57 4.22 -27.23 -14.58
N VAL A 58 3.59 -26.53 -15.50
CA VAL A 58 2.84 -27.16 -16.61
C VAL A 58 3.79 -27.99 -17.49
N SER A 59 4.95 -27.47 -17.82
CA SER A 59 5.93 -28.15 -18.68
C SER A 59 6.49 -29.41 -17.99
N ALA A 60 6.84 -29.31 -16.71
CA ALA A 60 7.31 -30.44 -15.90
C ALA A 60 6.23 -31.53 -15.75
N PHE A 61 4.97 -31.14 -15.61
CA PHE A 61 3.85 -32.09 -15.56
C PHE A 61 3.65 -32.82 -16.88
N VAL A 62 3.69 -32.10 -18.01
CA VAL A 62 3.57 -32.70 -19.36
C VAL A 62 4.77 -33.59 -19.67
N ALA A 63 5.97 -33.25 -19.18
CA ALA A 63 7.17 -34.08 -19.30
C ALA A 63 7.13 -35.34 -18.41
N GLY A 64 6.18 -35.44 -17.48
CA GLY A 64 6.07 -36.52 -16.51
C GLY A 64 7.04 -36.42 -15.33
N GLU A 65 7.75 -35.30 -15.20
CA GLU A 65 8.66 -34.99 -14.09
C GLU A 65 7.90 -34.59 -12.82
N GLU A 66 6.73 -33.97 -12.98
CA GLU A 66 5.82 -33.59 -11.91
C GLU A 66 4.53 -34.42 -11.97
N GLN A 67 4.20 -35.16 -10.91
CA GLN A 67 2.99 -36.00 -10.86
C GLN A 67 1.82 -35.30 -10.17
N ASN A 68 2.07 -34.16 -9.52
CA ASN A 68 1.06 -33.45 -8.76
C ASN A 68 0.29 -32.44 -9.60
N LEU A 69 -0.71 -32.94 -10.35
CA LEU A 69 -1.64 -32.11 -11.12
C LEU A 69 -2.29 -31.00 -10.27
N HIS A 70 -2.54 -31.25 -8.97
CA HIS A 70 -3.17 -30.28 -8.09
C HIS A 70 -2.31 -29.04 -7.90
N GLU A 71 -0.99 -29.20 -7.74
CA GLU A 71 -0.07 -28.07 -7.63
C GLU A 71 0.05 -27.25 -8.90
N VAL A 72 0.02 -27.90 -10.07
CA VAL A 72 0.01 -27.21 -11.37
C VAL A 72 -1.26 -26.36 -11.48
N MET A 73 -2.41 -26.96 -11.19
CA MET A 73 -3.70 -26.26 -11.21
C MET A 73 -3.75 -25.09 -10.22
N ILE A 74 -3.20 -25.25 -9.00
CA ILE A 74 -3.09 -24.14 -8.04
C ILE A 74 -2.24 -23.01 -8.61
N SER A 75 -1.07 -23.35 -9.16
CA SER A 75 -0.12 -22.35 -9.67
C SER A 75 -0.70 -21.58 -10.85
N MET A 76 -1.41 -22.26 -11.75
CA MET A 76 -2.15 -21.63 -12.84
C MET A 76 -3.26 -20.70 -12.35
N ASN A 77 -4.07 -21.14 -11.38
CA ASN A 77 -5.14 -20.31 -10.82
C ASN A 77 -4.58 -19.08 -10.08
N GLN A 78 -3.46 -19.24 -9.36
CA GLN A 78 -2.79 -18.13 -8.71
C GLN A 78 -2.24 -17.12 -9.73
N ALA A 79 -1.60 -17.59 -10.80
CA ALA A 79 -1.10 -16.71 -11.87
C ALA A 79 -2.24 -15.92 -12.52
N LYS A 80 -3.36 -16.60 -12.83
CA LYS A 80 -4.57 -15.97 -13.40
C LYS A 80 -5.15 -14.90 -12.47
N LEU A 81 -5.35 -15.21 -11.20
CA LEU A 81 -5.90 -14.27 -10.22
C LEU A 81 -5.01 -13.02 -10.05
N LYS A 82 -3.68 -13.22 -10.00
CA LYS A 82 -2.71 -12.11 -9.93
C LYS A 82 -2.77 -11.22 -11.17
N PHE A 83 -2.92 -11.81 -12.35
CA PHE A 83 -3.08 -11.05 -13.59
C PHE A 83 -4.37 -10.24 -13.62
N GLU A 84 -5.50 -10.84 -13.21
CA GLU A 84 -6.78 -10.14 -13.09
C GLU A 84 -6.67 -8.94 -12.15
N LEU A 85 -6.06 -9.13 -10.98
CA LEU A 85 -5.79 -8.05 -10.03
C LEU A 85 -4.93 -6.93 -10.64
N MET A 86 -3.86 -7.28 -11.37
CA MET A 86 -2.99 -6.30 -12.03
C MET A 86 -3.74 -5.48 -13.09
N SER A 87 -4.62 -6.13 -13.86
CA SER A 87 -5.48 -5.44 -14.83
C SER A 87 -6.40 -4.42 -14.15
N GLU A 88 -7.01 -4.78 -13.02
CA GLU A 88 -7.86 -3.87 -12.25
C GLU A 88 -7.06 -2.69 -11.68
N VAL A 89 -5.86 -2.93 -11.15
CA VAL A 89 -4.98 -1.87 -10.66
C VAL A 89 -4.55 -0.93 -11.79
N ARG A 90 -4.23 -1.46 -12.97
CA ARG A 90 -3.95 -0.66 -14.17
C ARG A 90 -5.14 0.21 -14.55
N ASN A 91 -6.33 -0.37 -14.63
CA ASN A 91 -7.56 0.36 -14.98
C ASN A 91 -7.82 1.48 -13.97
N ARG A 92 -7.71 1.17 -12.67
CA ARG A 92 -7.91 2.14 -11.60
C ARG A 92 -6.86 3.26 -11.59
N GLY A 93 -5.61 2.94 -11.93
CA GLY A 93 -4.54 3.93 -12.11
C GLY A 93 -4.81 4.89 -13.26
N LEU A 94 -5.29 4.36 -14.41
CA LEU A 94 -5.69 5.18 -15.56
C LEU A 94 -6.90 6.07 -15.24
N GLU A 95 -7.89 5.55 -14.50
CA GLU A 95 -9.04 6.33 -14.03
C GLU A 95 -8.63 7.45 -13.07
N ALA A 96 -7.75 7.17 -12.12
CA ALA A 96 -7.23 8.16 -11.18
C ALA A 96 -6.49 9.29 -11.92
N TYR A 97 -5.65 8.94 -12.90
CA TYR A 97 -4.99 9.90 -13.76
C TYR A 97 -5.99 10.78 -14.54
N GLN A 98 -7.00 10.18 -15.17
CA GLN A 98 -8.04 10.91 -15.89
C GLN A 98 -8.83 11.85 -14.97
N LYS A 99 -9.18 11.39 -13.76
CA LYS A 99 -9.92 12.19 -12.77
C LYS A 99 -9.12 13.41 -12.30
N LEU A 100 -7.81 13.26 -12.06
CA LEU A 100 -6.95 14.38 -11.69
C LEU A 100 -6.95 15.48 -12.76
N MET A 101 -6.84 15.11 -14.04
CA MET A 101 -6.92 16.08 -15.15
C MET A 101 -8.28 16.79 -15.20
N GLN A 102 -9.36 16.09 -14.90
CA GLN A 102 -10.72 16.64 -14.95
C GLN A 102 -11.06 17.56 -13.78
N THR A 103 -10.34 17.45 -12.66
CA THR A 103 -10.55 18.31 -11.47
C THR A 103 -9.81 19.65 -11.59
N GLN A 104 -8.90 19.75 -12.56
CA GLN A 104 -8.01 20.91 -12.73
C GLN A 104 -8.47 21.87 -13.83
N VAL A 105 -9.62 21.60 -14.47
CA VAL A 105 -10.32 22.50 -15.40
C VAL A 105 -11.45 23.25 -14.71
#